data_AF-A0A8S8Y743-F1
#
_entry.id   AF-A0A8S8Y743-F1
#
_cell.length_a   1.000
_cell.length_b   1.000
_cell.length_c   1.000
_cell.angle_alpha   90.00
_cell.angle_beta   90.00
_cell.angle_gamma   90.00
#
_symmetry.space_group_name_H-M   'P 1'
#
loop_
_entity.id
_entity.type
_entity.pdbx_description
1 polymer ?
#
loop_
_entity_poly.entity_id
_entity_poly.type
_entity_poly.pdbx_seq_one_letter_code
_entity_poly.pdbx_strand_id
1 'polypeptide(L)'
;MPTTLGLSIRSSVRKPVRLTMTFLAVGISLMLFGSVQMMSAGIEETIVGGLEEQQSWDAQVYIGEGGEAGIIDWAEERGATYESLIEMPLGSVEDADGLDRSFTLVGLNSYESGMRSVRIIEGQQPQPASGRAK
;
A
#
# COMPACT_ATOMS: atom_id res chain seq x y z
N MET A 1 -10.27 11.93 -58.90
CA MET A 1 -10.32 12.00 -57.41
C MET A 1 -9.05 11.30 -56.89
N PRO A 2 -8.26 11.84 -55.95
CA PRO A 2 -8.61 12.75 -54.85
C PRO A 2 -7.75 14.04 -54.83
N THR A 3 -8.31 15.17 -55.25
CA THR A 3 -7.64 16.49 -55.22
C THR A 3 -7.87 17.22 -53.89
N THR A 4 -8.59 16.60 -52.95
CA THR A 4 -8.96 17.16 -51.64
C THR A 4 -7.84 17.11 -50.60
N LEU A 5 -6.87 16.21 -50.75
CA LEU A 5 -5.70 16.14 -49.85
C LEU A 5 -4.65 17.22 -50.12
N GLY A 6 -4.51 17.68 -51.37
CA GLY A 6 -3.53 18.71 -51.74
C GLY A 6 -3.89 20.12 -51.24
N LEU A 7 -5.19 20.41 -51.08
CA LEU A 7 -5.68 21.71 -50.62
C LEU A 7 -5.64 21.86 -49.08
N SER A 8 -5.80 20.77 -48.32
CA SER A 8 -5.73 20.80 -46.86
C SER A 8 -4.30 21.01 -46.35
N ILE A 9 -3.30 20.41 -46.99
CA ILE A 9 -1.88 20.57 -46.61
C ILE A 9 -1.40 22.00 -46.87
N ARG A 10 -1.71 22.58 -48.04
CA ARG A 10 -1.30 23.95 -48.37
C ARG A 10 -1.97 25.01 -47.49
N SER A 11 -3.21 24.77 -47.05
CA SER A 11 -3.94 25.65 -46.14
C SER A 11 -3.36 25.62 -44.72
N SER A 12 -3.01 24.44 -44.21
CA SER A 12 -2.41 24.27 -42.87
C SER A 12 -1.04 24.93 -42.73
N VAL A 13 -0.22 24.93 -43.80
CA VAL A 13 1.12 25.54 -43.81
C VAL A 13 1.07 27.08 -43.84
N ARG A 14 -0.07 27.69 -44.21
CA ARG A 14 -0.19 29.15 -44.34
C ARG A 14 -0.30 29.88 -42.99
N LYS A 15 -0.66 29.17 -41.92
CA LYS A 15 -0.72 29.69 -40.54
C LYS A 15 0.06 28.75 -39.60
N PRO A 16 1.40 28.69 -39.75
CA PRO A 16 2.23 27.66 -39.10
C PRO A 16 2.14 27.70 -37.58
N VAL A 17 2.02 28.89 -36.98
CA VAL A 17 1.89 29.09 -35.53
C VAL A 17 0.65 28.38 -34.94
N ARG A 18 -0.47 28.38 -35.68
CA ARG A 18 -1.69 27.74 -35.22
C ARG A 18 -1.56 26.21 -35.28
N LEU A 19 -0.93 25.72 -36.33
CA LEU A 19 -0.68 24.30 -36.53
C LEU A 19 0.25 23.75 -35.45
N THR A 20 1.36 24.43 -35.16
CA THR A 20 2.30 24.03 -34.10
C THR A 20 1.68 24.10 -32.72
N MET A 21 0.86 25.11 -32.42
CA MET A 21 0.13 25.21 -31.15
C MET A 21 -0.81 24.02 -30.94
N THR A 22 -1.55 23.61 -31.98
CA THR A 22 -2.42 22.43 -31.91
C THR A 22 -1.61 21.15 -31.71
N PHE A 23 -0.52 20.96 -32.44
CA PHE A 23 0.35 19.79 -32.26
C PHE A 23 0.99 19.76 -30.86
N LEU A 24 1.40 20.90 -30.33
CA LEU A 24 1.93 21.02 -28.97
C LEU A 24 0.86 20.67 -27.93
N ALA A 25 -0.33 21.26 -28.04
CA ALA A 25 -1.43 21.00 -27.11
C ALA A 25 -1.83 19.52 -27.13
N VAL A 26 -1.96 18.91 -28.32
CA VAL A 26 -2.28 17.49 -28.46
C VAL A 26 -1.14 16.62 -27.91
N GLY A 27 0.12 16.97 -28.19
CA GLY A 27 1.29 16.24 -27.67
C GLY A 27 1.35 16.25 -26.14
N ILE A 28 1.12 17.41 -25.52
CA ILE A 28 1.05 17.54 -24.06
C ILE A 28 -0.14 16.73 -23.52
N SER A 29 -1.31 16.78 -24.15
CA SER A 29 -2.47 15.99 -23.72
C SER A 29 -2.21 14.48 -23.77
N LEU A 30 -1.56 13.97 -24.82
CA LEU A 30 -1.19 12.55 -24.88
C LEU A 30 -0.14 12.18 -23.83
N MET A 31 0.85 13.04 -23.58
CA MET A 31 1.85 12.80 -22.53
C MET A 31 1.21 12.77 -21.14
N LEU A 32 0.32 13.72 -20.84
CA LEU A 32 -0.42 13.76 -19.58
C LEU A 32 -1.35 12.55 -19.43
N PHE A 33 -2.00 12.13 -20.51
CA PHE A 33 -2.85 10.94 -20.47
C PHE A 33 -2.05 9.66 -20.24
N GLY A 34 -0.86 9.55 -20.86
CA GLY A 34 0.06 8.45 -20.61
C GLY A 34 0.62 8.45 -19.19
N SER A 35 1.02 9.61 -18.67
CA SER A 35 1.55 9.73 -17.31
C SER A 35 0.50 9.42 -16.25
N VAL A 36 -0.75 9.86 -16.44
CA VAL A 36 -1.85 9.53 -15.52
C VAL A 36 -2.10 8.02 -15.51
N GLN A 37 -2.09 7.34 -16.65
CA GLN A 37 -2.24 5.87 -16.67
C GLN A 37 -1.09 5.15 -15.96
N MET A 38 0.16 5.57 -16.18
CA MET A 38 1.31 4.98 -15.48
C MET A 38 1.31 5.31 -13.99
N MET A 39 0.88 6.51 -13.61
CA MET A 39 0.74 6.91 -12.21
C MET A 39 -0.37 6.13 -11.52
N SER A 40 -1.52 5.92 -12.18
CA SER A 40 -2.60 5.07 -11.64
C SER A 40 -2.13 3.63 -11.46
N ALA A 41 -1.43 3.06 -12.44
CA ALA A 41 -0.87 1.71 -12.32
C ALA A 41 0.16 1.61 -11.19
N GLY A 42 1.05 2.60 -11.04
CA GLY A 42 2.02 2.64 -9.96
C GLY A 42 1.39 2.81 -8.57
N ILE A 43 0.30 3.57 -8.47
CA ILE A 43 -0.48 3.71 -7.23
C ILE A 43 -1.22 2.42 -6.90
N GLU A 44 -1.82 1.76 -7.89
CA GLU A 44 -2.46 0.45 -7.73
C GLU A 44 -1.44 -0.59 -7.26
N GLU A 45 -0.28 -0.69 -7.88
CA GLU A 45 0.78 -1.63 -7.49
C GLU A 45 1.37 -1.31 -6.11
N THR A 46 1.63 -0.04 -5.81
CA THR A 46 2.28 0.36 -4.54
C THR A 46 1.31 0.35 -3.35
N ILE A 47 0.06 0.78 -3.55
CA ILE A 47 -0.93 0.92 -2.48
C ILE A 47 -1.82 -0.32 -2.38
N VAL A 48 -2.35 -0.83 -3.49
CA VAL A 48 -3.25 -2.00 -3.45
C VAL A 48 -2.43 -3.28 -3.37
N GLY A 49 -1.43 -3.47 -4.24
CA GLY A 49 -0.53 -4.64 -4.18
C GLY A 49 0.23 -4.72 -2.86
N GLY A 50 0.75 -3.58 -2.37
CA GLY A 50 1.42 -3.52 -1.08
C GLY A 50 0.54 -3.84 0.14
N LEU A 51 -0.78 -3.62 0.05
CA LEU A 51 -1.74 -3.98 1.10
C LEU A 51 -2.22 -5.43 0.94
N GLU A 52 -2.53 -5.89 -0.27
CA GLU A 52 -2.97 -7.26 -0.56
C GLU A 52 -1.86 -8.30 -0.29
N GLU A 53 -0.60 -7.99 -0.62
CA GLU A 53 0.53 -8.89 -0.36
C GLU A 53 0.92 -8.99 1.12
N GLN A 54 0.52 -8.00 1.94
CA GLN A 54 0.90 -7.93 3.36
C GLN A 54 -0.27 -8.19 4.32
N GLN A 55 -1.52 -8.20 3.84
CA GLN A 55 -2.71 -8.53 4.61
C GLN A 55 -3.33 -9.84 4.11
N SER A 56 -2.98 -10.96 4.75
CA SER A 56 -3.57 -12.25 4.41
C SER A 56 -4.88 -12.55 5.16
N TRP A 57 -5.50 -11.56 5.82
CA TRP A 57 -6.70 -11.73 6.64
C TRP A 57 -7.82 -10.79 6.17
N ASP A 58 -9.06 -11.27 6.21
CA ASP A 58 -10.24 -10.51 5.76
C ASP A 58 -10.83 -9.58 6.83
N ALA A 59 -10.64 -9.91 8.12
CA ALA A 59 -11.22 -9.18 9.24
C ALA A 59 -10.30 -9.18 10.46
N GLN A 60 -10.25 -8.03 11.15
CA GLN A 60 -9.54 -7.88 12.43
C GLN A 60 -10.55 -7.40 13.49
N VAL A 61 -10.54 -8.06 14.65
CA VAL A 61 -11.45 -7.76 15.75
C VAL A 61 -10.63 -7.36 16.98
N TYR A 62 -10.96 -6.21 17.58
CA TYR A 62 -10.38 -5.79 18.86
C TYR A 62 -11.29 -6.25 19.99
N ILE A 63 -10.69 -6.98 20.92
CA ILE A 63 -11.36 -7.56 22.06
C ILE A 63 -10.64 -7.14 23.33
N GLY A 64 -11.41 -6.91 24.38
CA GLY A 64 -10.86 -6.72 25.72
C GLY A 64 -10.29 -8.04 26.26
N GLU A 65 -9.49 -7.94 27.32
CA GLU A 65 -8.90 -9.10 27.99
C GLU A 65 -9.96 -10.16 28.33
N GLY A 66 -9.70 -11.41 27.95
CA GLY A 66 -10.58 -12.55 28.21
C GLY A 66 -11.75 -12.74 27.24
N GLY A 67 -11.89 -11.89 26.21
CA GLY A 67 -12.94 -12.00 25.18
C GLY A 67 -12.62 -12.93 24.00
N GLU A 68 -11.43 -13.51 23.95
CA GLU A 68 -10.87 -14.26 22.82
C GLU A 68 -11.60 -15.57 22.52
N ALA A 69 -11.99 -16.30 23.57
CA ALA A 69 -12.53 -17.64 23.45
C ALA A 69 -13.76 -17.72 22.53
N GLY A 70 -14.70 -16.78 22.65
CA GLY A 70 -15.92 -16.81 21.84
C GLY A 70 -15.66 -16.54 20.34
N ILE A 71 -14.62 -15.78 20.01
CA ILE A 71 -14.24 -15.51 18.61
C ILE A 71 -13.48 -16.70 18.03
N ILE A 72 -12.62 -17.32 18.85
CA ILE A 72 -11.90 -18.54 18.49
C ILE A 72 -12.89 -19.68 18.22
N ASP A 73 -13.84 -19.91 19.12
CA ASP A 73 -14.89 -20.93 18.95
C ASP A 73 -15.69 -20.69 17.67
N TRP A 74 -16.10 -19.44 17.40
CA TRP A 74 -16.81 -19.06 16.17
C TRP A 74 -15.99 -19.36 14.89
N ALA A 75 -14.68 -19.12 14.94
CA ALA A 75 -13.77 -19.35 13.82
C ALA A 75 -13.58 -20.85 13.59
N GLU A 76 -13.36 -21.63 14.66
CA GLU A 76 -13.21 -23.08 14.60
C GLU A 76 -14.48 -23.78 14.08
N GLU A 77 -15.67 -23.37 14.53
CA GLU A 77 -16.96 -23.87 14.03
C GLU A 77 -17.13 -23.68 12.52
N ARG A 78 -16.53 -22.63 11.96
CA ARG A 78 -16.60 -22.29 10.54
C ARG A 78 -15.40 -22.80 9.73
N GLY A 79 -14.43 -23.45 10.38
CA GLY A 79 -13.17 -23.84 9.77
C GLY A 79 -12.36 -22.64 9.26
N ALA A 80 -12.53 -21.46 9.87
CA ALA A 80 -11.81 -20.25 9.52
C ALA A 80 -10.41 -20.28 10.18
N THR A 81 -9.39 -19.89 9.42
CA THR A 81 -8.05 -19.66 9.98
C THR A 81 -8.09 -18.38 10.83
N TYR A 82 -7.42 -18.38 11.98
CA TYR A 82 -7.26 -17.19 12.82
C TYR A 82 -5.82 -17.06 13.34
N GLU A 83 -5.41 -15.83 13.66
CA GLU A 83 -4.17 -15.55 14.36
C GLU A 83 -4.42 -14.51 15.45
N SER A 84 -3.86 -14.73 16.65
CA SER A 84 -3.95 -13.78 17.76
C SER A 84 -2.87 -12.71 17.65
N LEU A 85 -3.27 -11.47 17.88
CA LEU A 85 -2.42 -10.28 17.89
C LEU A 85 -2.59 -9.56 19.21
N ILE A 86 -1.48 -9.28 19.89
CA ILE A 86 -1.47 -8.40 21.07
C ILE A 86 -0.93 -7.04 20.61
N GLU A 87 -1.68 -5.98 20.84
CA GLU A 87 -1.23 -4.61 20.52
C GLU A 87 -1.44 -3.72 21.73
N MET A 88 -0.34 -3.15 22.26
CA MET A 88 -0.37 -2.32 23.45
C MET A 88 0.51 -1.08 23.27
N PRO A 89 -0.04 0.14 23.36
CA PRO A 89 0.76 1.36 23.34
C PRO A 89 1.56 1.47 24.64
N LEU A 90 2.88 1.69 24.54
CA LEU A 90 3.78 1.86 25.67
C LEU A 90 4.02 3.34 26.03
N GLY A 91 3.53 4.27 25.21
CA GLY A 91 3.71 5.71 25.38
C GLY A 91 4.66 6.29 24.32
N SER A 92 5.20 7.48 24.59
CA SER A 92 6.13 8.15 23.69
C SER A 92 7.32 8.77 24.43
N VAL A 93 8.45 8.92 23.73
CA VAL A 93 9.68 9.55 24.23
C VAL A 93 10.17 10.56 23.20
N GLU A 94 10.50 11.77 23.67
CA GLU A 94 11.15 12.79 22.85
C GLU A 94 12.63 12.42 22.61
N ASP A 95 13.04 12.40 21.34
CA ASP A 95 14.42 12.11 20.96
C ASP A 95 15.35 13.33 21.08
N ALA A 96 16.63 13.14 20.79
CA ALA A 96 17.65 14.18 20.90
C ALA A 96 17.44 15.37 19.93
N ASP A 97 16.65 15.17 18.88
CA ASP A 97 16.29 16.19 17.89
C ASP A 97 14.95 16.88 18.23
N GLY A 98 14.35 16.55 19.38
CA GLY A 98 13.07 17.11 19.83
C GLY A 98 11.84 16.47 19.18
N LEU A 99 11.98 15.28 18.59
CA LEU A 99 10.88 14.57 17.94
C LEU A 99 10.27 13.54 18.89
N ASP A 100 8.95 13.60 19.07
CA ASP A 100 8.21 12.63 19.87
C ASP A 100 8.08 11.28 19.14
N ARG A 101 8.59 10.21 19.77
CA ARG A 101 8.57 8.85 19.21
C ARG A 101 7.67 7.96 20.03
N SER A 102 6.57 7.50 19.43
CA SER A 102 5.65 6.54 20.05
C SER A 102 6.16 5.11 19.97
N PHE A 103 6.00 4.36 21.05
CA PHE A 103 6.32 2.93 21.13
C PHE A 103 5.05 2.12 21.29
N THR A 104 4.90 1.09 20.46
CA THR A 104 3.82 0.12 20.54
C THR A 104 4.42 -1.27 20.63
N LEU A 105 3.99 -2.04 21.62
CA LEU A 105 4.28 -3.46 21.71
C LEU A 105 3.31 -4.21 20.81
N VAL A 106 3.85 -5.02 19.90
CA VAL A 106 3.08 -5.90 19.03
C VAL A 106 3.55 -7.33 19.24
N GLY A 107 2.70 -8.16 19.84
CA GLY A 107 2.90 -9.59 20.01
C GLY A 107 2.25 -10.37 18.88
N LEU A 108 3.04 -11.18 18.18
CA LEU A 108 2.62 -12.02 17.05
C LEU A 108 2.91 -13.48 17.34
N ASN A 109 2.14 -14.39 16.73
CA ASN A 109 2.40 -15.82 16.87
C ASN A 109 3.51 -16.28 15.91
N SER A 110 3.61 -15.67 14.72
CA SER A 110 4.70 -15.90 13.77
C SER A 110 5.12 -14.61 13.07
N TYR A 111 6.42 -14.41 12.87
CA TYR A 111 6.97 -13.26 12.15
C TYR A 111 7.18 -13.52 10.65
N GLU A 112 7.17 -14.78 10.23
CA GLU A 112 7.51 -15.19 8.86
C GLU A 112 6.36 -15.89 8.13
N SER A 113 5.56 -16.66 8.88
CA SER A 113 4.49 -17.51 8.33
C SER A 113 3.10 -17.15 8.86
N GLY A 114 3.00 -16.04 9.58
CA GLY A 114 1.73 -15.53 10.12
C GLY A 114 0.89 -14.88 9.02
N MET A 115 -0.34 -14.53 9.37
CA MET A 115 -1.22 -13.76 8.51
C MET A 115 -0.71 -12.33 8.30
N ARG A 116 0.06 -11.82 9.27
CA ARG A 116 0.71 -10.52 9.23
C ARG A 116 2.20 -10.66 8.96
N SER A 117 2.61 -10.29 7.75
CA SER A 117 4.02 -10.18 7.40
C SER A 117 4.66 -8.97 8.07
N VAL A 118 5.78 -9.17 8.77
CA VAL A 118 6.52 -8.09 9.41
C VAL A 118 7.94 -8.04 8.88
N ARG A 119 8.32 -6.87 8.37
CA ARG A 119 9.67 -6.58 7.91
C ARG A 119 10.41 -5.74 8.94
N ILE A 120 11.49 -6.29 9.48
CA ILE A 120 12.36 -5.59 10.43
C ILE A 120 13.24 -4.62 9.64
N ILE A 121 13.07 -3.33 9.88
CA ILE A 121 13.93 -2.28 9.30
C ILE A 121 15.29 -2.26 10.04
N GLU A 122 15.24 -2.39 11.36
CA GLU A 122 16.41 -2.37 12.24
C GLU A 122 16.17 -3.24 13.48
N GLY A 123 17.21 -3.94 13.97
CA GLY A 123 17.14 -4.86 15.10
C GLY A 123 17.13 -6.34 14.70
N GLN A 124 16.78 -7.22 15.64
CA GLN A 124 16.70 -8.67 15.44
C GLN A 124 15.34 -9.18 15.93
N GLN A 125 14.85 -10.28 15.35
CA GLN A 125 13.66 -10.95 15.87
C GLN A 125 13.90 -11.38 17.33
N PRO A 126 12.88 -11.25 18.21
CA PRO A 126 12.99 -11.72 19.58
C PRO A 126 13.20 -13.24 19.58
N GLN A 127 14.30 -13.69 20.19
CA GLN A 127 14.57 -15.12 20.35
C GLN A 127 13.76 -15.65 21.55
N PRO A 128 13.22 -16.88 21.46
CA PRO A 128 12.59 -17.51 22.62
C PRO A 128 13.59 -17.57 23.76
N ALA A 129 13.27 -16.95 24.89
CA ALA A 129 14.12 -16.95 26.06
C ALA A 129 14.31 -18.41 26.51
N SER A 130 15.55 -18.89 26.53
CA SER A 130 15.94 -20.18 27.11
C SER A 130 15.91 -20.18 28.64
N GLY A 131 14.92 -19.50 29.23
CA GLY A 131 14.73 -19.31 30.64
C GLY A 131 13.45 -20.01 31.10
N ARG A 132 13.60 -21.11 31.83
CA ARG A 132 12.54 -21.78 32.58
C ARG A 132 11.85 -20.74 33.47
N ALA A 133 10.58 -20.44 33.22
CA ALA A 133 9.74 -19.70 34.16
C ALA A 133 9.81 -20.44 35.51
N LYS A 134 10.23 -19.72 36.55
CA LYS A 134 10.32 -20.22 37.92
C LYS A 134 9.28 -19.52 38.76
#